data_AF-A0A9X7QNV2-F1
#
_entry.id   AF-A0A9X7QNV2-F1
#
_cell.length_a   1.000
_cell.length_b   1.000
_cell.length_c   1.000
_cell.angle_alpha   90.00
_cell.angle_beta   90.00
_cell.angle_gamma   90.00
#
_symmetry.space_group_name_H-M   'P 1'
#
loop_
_entity.id
_entity.type
_entity.pdbx_description
1 polymer ?
#
loop_
_entity_poly.entity_id
_entity_poly.type
_entity_poly.pdbx_seq_one_letter_code
_entity_poly.pdbx_strand_id
1 'polypeptide(L)'
;MTFLRDIVRPIIFFIAFFLFFILLVLADKLSGLGLSDNTDAIGSLYFFSVLLTGILVFPTIRNDFQNRFILHKNKPYLTIGLPILIAILLQIILTFIRFIPTFFGHDMIGIGSGQVTYTSDLTTTGFLFLVSIIGPFNEEIFFRYLLYAGIFFALADFKTKFLWLEKVYRELFIQKNPQYIWIWVILTNIGFAILHGPDISTFYLYFIPGVVDALLFLRLGFLSAWLAHGAFNLCSITVLSIVSSIFVN
;
A
#
# COMPACT_ATOMS: atom_id res chain seq x y z
N MET A 1 -9.60 29.84 -20.86
CA MET A 1 -10.26 28.71 -20.16
C MET A 1 -9.30 27.83 -19.34
N THR A 2 -8.03 27.68 -19.74
CA THR A 2 -7.00 26.95 -18.95
C THR A 2 -6.70 27.62 -17.60
N PHE A 3 -6.41 28.93 -17.59
CA PHE A 3 -6.12 29.68 -16.36
C PHE A 3 -7.23 29.59 -15.29
N LEU A 4 -8.50 29.71 -15.70
CA LEU A 4 -9.63 29.56 -14.77
C LEU A 4 -9.71 28.14 -14.20
N ARG A 5 -9.42 27.13 -15.03
CA ARG A 5 -9.38 25.72 -14.63
C ARG A 5 -8.23 25.43 -13.67
N ASP A 6 -7.09 26.09 -13.87
CA ASP A 6 -5.87 25.90 -13.07
C ASP A 6 -5.97 26.59 -11.69
N ILE A 7 -6.84 27.60 -11.53
CA ILE A 7 -7.15 28.23 -10.25
C ILE A 7 -8.33 27.56 -9.53
N VAL A 8 -9.40 27.24 -10.27
CA VAL A 8 -10.63 26.67 -9.68
C VAL A 8 -10.41 25.24 -9.17
N ARG A 9 -9.58 24.44 -9.85
CA ARG A 9 -9.36 23.03 -9.44
C ARG A 9 -8.67 22.89 -8.08
N PRO A 10 -7.58 23.62 -7.77
CA PRO A 10 -7.01 23.62 -6.42
C PRO A 10 -8.04 24.01 -5.35
N ILE A 11 -8.88 25.02 -5.61
CA ILE A 11 -9.92 25.46 -4.66
C ILE A 11 -10.95 24.33 -4.44
N ILE A 12 -11.44 23.71 -5.52
CA ILE A 12 -12.35 22.57 -5.43
C ILE A 12 -11.70 21.42 -4.68
N PHE A 13 -10.42 21.13 -4.94
CA PHE A 13 -9.66 20.10 -4.24
C PHE A 13 -9.63 20.37 -2.74
N PHE A 14 -9.26 21.58 -2.31
CA PHE A 14 -9.23 21.91 -0.88
C PHE A 14 -10.61 21.77 -0.23
N ILE A 15 -11.65 22.32 -0.84
CA ILE A 15 -13.03 22.23 -0.30
C ILE A 15 -13.47 20.76 -0.21
N ALA A 16 -13.29 19.99 -1.29
CA ALA A 16 -13.69 18.58 -1.33
C ALA A 16 -12.91 17.74 -0.32
N PHE A 17 -11.60 17.99 -0.16
CA PHE A 17 -10.76 17.32 0.80
C PHE A 17 -11.22 17.60 2.23
N PHE A 18 -11.41 18.87 2.60
CA PHE A 18 -11.85 19.23 3.95
C PHE A 18 -13.23 18.63 4.27
N LEU A 19 -14.19 18.72 3.34
CA LEU A 19 -15.51 18.12 3.53
C LEU A 19 -15.41 16.60 3.66
N PHE A 20 -14.62 15.94 2.83
CA PHE A 20 -14.46 14.49 2.88
C PHE A 20 -13.77 14.03 4.17
N PHE A 21 -12.71 14.73 4.61
CA PHE A 21 -12.04 14.43 5.86
C PHE A 21 -12.98 14.61 7.07
N ILE A 22 -13.75 15.69 7.11
CA ILE A 22 -14.77 15.90 8.17
C ILE A 22 -15.80 14.76 8.15
N LEU A 23 -16.27 14.33 6.98
CA LEU A 23 -17.21 13.21 6.87
C LEU A 23 -16.61 11.90 7.39
N LEU A 24 -15.33 11.62 7.11
CA LEU A 24 -14.64 10.44 7.64
C LEU A 24 -14.52 10.50 9.17
N VAL A 25 -14.17 11.66 9.74
CA VAL A 25 -14.10 11.85 11.20
C VAL A 25 -15.48 11.70 11.84
N LEU A 26 -16.55 12.23 11.22
CA LEU A 26 -17.91 12.04 11.71
C LEU A 26 -18.34 10.57 11.63
N ALA A 27 -18.02 9.88 10.54
CA ALA A 27 -18.30 8.46 10.39
C ALA A 27 -17.57 7.62 11.43
N ASP A 28 -16.30 7.93 11.71
CA ASP A 28 -15.52 7.30 12.79
C ASP A 28 -16.19 7.50 14.16
N LYS A 29 -16.56 8.74 14.51
CA LYS A 29 -17.24 9.04 15.78
C LYS A 29 -18.60 8.36 15.93
N LEU A 30 -19.36 8.27 14.84
CA LEU A 30 -20.67 7.58 14.84
C LEU A 30 -20.54 6.06 14.93
N SER A 31 -19.48 5.49 14.34
CA SER A 31 -19.22 4.05 14.38
C SER A 31 -18.45 3.61 15.63
N GLY A 32 -17.83 4.55 16.35
CA GLY A 32 -17.05 4.28 17.54
C GLY A 32 -15.75 3.54 17.27
N LEU A 33 -15.14 3.70 16.08
CA LEU A 33 -13.92 2.97 15.71
C LEU A 33 -12.68 3.48 16.45
N GLY A 34 -12.64 4.77 16.81
CA GLY A 34 -11.55 5.42 17.57
C GLY A 34 -10.42 5.94 16.69
N LEU A 35 -10.59 5.98 15.37
CA LEU A 35 -9.55 6.41 14.42
C LEU A 35 -9.23 7.91 14.55
N SER A 36 -10.20 8.73 14.92
CA SER A 36 -10.01 10.19 15.07
C SER A 36 -9.44 10.58 16.44
N ASP A 37 -9.44 9.67 17.42
CA ASP A 37 -8.91 9.91 18.75
C ASP A 37 -7.44 9.46 18.89
N ASN A 38 -6.95 8.64 17.96
CA ASN A 38 -5.55 8.19 17.90
C ASN A 38 -4.73 9.01 16.88
N THR A 39 -3.57 9.53 17.30
CA THR A 39 -2.72 10.43 16.50
C THR A 39 -2.22 9.82 15.19
N ASP A 40 -1.84 8.54 15.19
CA ASP A 40 -1.32 7.87 13.99
C ASP A 40 -2.47 7.51 13.03
N ALA A 41 -3.62 7.11 13.58
CA ALA A 41 -4.82 6.79 12.83
C ALA A 41 -5.43 8.02 12.16
N ILE A 42 -5.51 9.17 12.85
CA ILE A 42 -6.01 10.42 12.27
C ILE A 42 -5.07 10.94 11.17
N GLY A 43 -3.76 10.80 11.35
CA GLY A 43 -2.78 11.11 10.31
C GLY A 43 -2.97 10.23 9.06
N SER A 44 -3.22 8.94 9.25
CA SER A 44 -3.51 8.01 8.15
C SER A 44 -4.83 8.33 7.44
N LEU A 45 -5.88 8.70 8.18
CA LEU A 45 -7.16 9.16 7.63
C LEU A 45 -7.01 10.46 6.84
N TYR A 46 -6.22 11.40 7.36
CA TYR A 46 -5.91 12.65 6.67
C TYR A 46 -5.25 12.35 5.33
N PHE A 47 -4.18 11.55 5.32
CA PHE A 47 -3.47 11.20 4.10
C PHE A 47 -4.37 10.45 3.10
N PHE A 48 -5.16 9.48 3.58
CA PHE A 48 -6.16 8.77 2.78
C PHE A 48 -7.14 9.72 2.10
N SER A 49 -7.66 10.70 2.84
CA SER A 49 -8.61 11.68 2.33
C SER A 49 -7.99 12.62 1.29
N VAL A 50 -6.73 13.06 1.48
CA VAL A 50 -5.96 13.85 0.51
C VAL A 50 -5.80 13.07 -0.80
N LEU A 51 -5.33 11.83 -0.71
CA LEU A 51 -5.07 10.98 -1.87
C LEU A 51 -6.34 10.70 -2.67
N LEU A 52 -7.41 10.26 -1.99
CA LEU A 52 -8.66 9.92 -2.66
C LEU A 52 -9.30 11.16 -3.29
N THR A 53 -9.30 12.29 -2.60
CA THR A 53 -9.78 13.56 -3.17
C THR A 53 -8.97 13.96 -4.39
N GLY A 54 -7.65 13.81 -4.34
CA GLY A 54 -6.76 14.07 -5.48
C GLY A 54 -7.13 13.21 -6.70
N ILE A 55 -7.34 11.91 -6.49
CA ILE A 55 -7.79 11.00 -7.54
C ILE A 55 -9.15 11.41 -8.10
N LEU A 56 -10.10 11.84 -7.25
CA LEU A 56 -11.45 12.18 -7.69
C LEU A 56 -11.54 13.51 -8.42
N VAL A 57 -10.81 14.54 -7.96
CA VAL A 57 -10.90 15.91 -8.47
C VAL A 57 -10.10 16.12 -9.75
N PHE A 58 -8.92 15.50 -9.89
CA PHE A 58 -8.04 15.72 -11.04
C PHE A 58 -8.28 14.67 -12.14
N PRO A 59 -8.91 15.03 -13.29
CA PRO A 59 -9.35 14.03 -14.28
C PRO A 59 -8.20 13.23 -14.91
N THR A 60 -7.03 13.85 -15.10
CA THR A 60 -5.86 13.16 -15.65
C THR A 60 -5.40 12.04 -14.71
N ILE A 61 -5.28 12.35 -13.41
CA ILE A 61 -4.92 11.38 -12.37
C ILE A 61 -6.03 10.33 -12.25
N ARG A 62 -7.29 10.75 -12.22
CA ARG A 62 -8.46 9.85 -12.15
C ARG A 62 -8.46 8.81 -13.26
N ASN A 63 -8.29 9.26 -14.50
CA ASN A 63 -8.35 8.39 -15.67
C ASN A 63 -7.17 7.42 -15.70
N ASP A 64 -5.95 7.87 -15.38
CA ASP A 64 -4.78 6.98 -15.29
C ASP A 64 -4.93 5.98 -14.14
N PHE A 65 -5.37 6.43 -12.96
CA PHE A 65 -5.67 5.56 -11.83
C PHE A 65 -6.71 4.50 -12.19
N GLN A 66 -7.82 4.89 -12.81
CA GLN A 66 -8.86 3.96 -13.26
C GLN A 66 -8.34 2.93 -14.28
N ASN A 67 -7.44 3.34 -15.17
CA ASN A 67 -6.81 2.44 -16.13
C ASN A 67 -5.84 1.44 -15.49
N ARG A 68 -5.28 1.78 -14.33
CA ARG A 68 -4.37 0.92 -13.54
C ARG A 68 -5.06 0.21 -12.37
N PHE A 69 -6.30 0.58 -12.06
CA PHE A 69 -7.00 0.05 -10.90
C PHE A 69 -7.25 -1.45 -11.03
N ILE A 70 -7.75 -1.87 -12.20
CA ILE A 70 -7.97 -3.27 -12.59
C ILE A 70 -7.54 -3.45 -14.03
N LEU A 71 -6.48 -4.24 -14.26
CA LEU A 71 -5.95 -4.51 -15.60
C LEU A 71 -6.72 -5.63 -16.32
N HIS A 72 -7.25 -6.60 -15.56
CA HIS A 72 -7.98 -7.76 -16.10
C HIS A 72 -9.44 -7.79 -15.65
N LYS A 73 -10.23 -6.82 -16.11
CA LYS A 73 -11.65 -6.64 -15.72
C LYS A 73 -12.53 -7.88 -15.92
N ASN A 74 -12.20 -8.72 -16.90
CA ASN A 74 -12.97 -9.92 -17.24
C ASN A 74 -12.59 -11.16 -16.40
N LYS A 75 -11.61 -11.06 -15.49
CA LYS A 75 -11.12 -12.18 -14.67
C LYS A 75 -11.06 -11.79 -13.19
N PRO A 76 -12.21 -11.53 -12.54
CA PRO A 76 -12.26 -11.03 -11.16
C PRO A 76 -11.60 -11.98 -10.15
N TYR A 77 -11.66 -13.30 -10.38
CA TYR A 77 -10.98 -14.29 -9.53
C TYR A 77 -9.44 -14.11 -9.52
N LEU A 78 -8.84 -13.67 -10.63
CA LEU A 78 -7.41 -13.33 -10.68
C LEU A 78 -7.12 -12.00 -9.99
N THR A 79 -8.01 -11.01 -10.11
CA THR A 79 -7.79 -9.67 -9.56
C THR A 79 -8.10 -9.57 -8.06
N ILE A 80 -9.00 -10.41 -7.55
CA ILE A 80 -9.48 -10.36 -6.16
C ILE A 80 -9.05 -11.61 -5.39
N GLY A 81 -9.50 -12.79 -5.84
CA GLY A 81 -9.31 -14.05 -5.10
C GLY A 81 -7.84 -14.46 -4.99
N LEU A 82 -7.11 -14.45 -6.10
CA LEU A 82 -5.71 -14.87 -6.13
C LEU A 82 -4.80 -14.01 -5.22
N PRO A 83 -4.86 -12.66 -5.25
CA PRO A 83 -4.11 -11.80 -4.33
C PRO A 83 -4.33 -12.12 -2.86
N ILE A 84 -5.60 -12.31 -2.45
CA ILE A 84 -5.96 -12.63 -1.07
C ILE A 84 -5.35 -13.99 -0.66
N LEU A 85 -5.44 -15.00 -1.53
CA LEU A 85 -4.87 -16.32 -1.25
C LEU A 85 -3.34 -16.28 -1.13
N ILE A 86 -2.68 -15.54 -2.03
CA ILE A 86 -1.22 -15.35 -1.99
C ILE A 86 -0.82 -14.66 -0.67
N ALA A 87 -1.54 -13.62 -0.27
CA ALA A 87 -1.27 -12.89 0.96
C ALA A 87 -1.41 -13.77 2.21
N ILE A 88 -2.49 -14.54 2.31
CA ILE A 88 -2.69 -15.48 3.43
C ILE A 88 -1.56 -16.52 3.48
N LEU A 89 -1.22 -17.11 2.34
CA LEU A 89 -0.15 -18.09 2.26
C LEU A 89 1.20 -17.47 2.67
N LEU A 90 1.49 -16.26 2.20
CA LEU A 90 2.72 -15.55 2.54
C LEU A 90 2.77 -15.21 4.03
N GLN A 91 1.66 -14.78 4.63
CA GLN A 91 1.57 -14.52 6.06
C GLN A 91 1.85 -15.77 6.89
N ILE A 92 1.33 -16.93 6.48
CA ILE A 92 1.61 -18.23 7.12
C ILE A 92 3.10 -18.56 7.03
N ILE A 93 3.69 -18.48 5.84
CA ILE A 93 5.11 -18.79 5.62
C ILE A 93 6.01 -17.87 6.46
N LEU A 94 5.79 -16.56 6.39
CA LEU A 94 6.62 -15.59 7.10
C LEU A 94 6.44 -15.69 8.62
N THR A 95 5.22 -15.92 9.10
CA THR A 95 4.98 -16.18 10.52
C THR A 95 5.72 -17.44 10.97
N PHE A 96 5.62 -18.54 10.22
CA PHE A 96 6.35 -19.76 10.52
C PHE A 96 7.87 -19.55 10.58
N ILE A 97 8.45 -18.81 9.63
CA ILE A 97 9.89 -18.49 9.64
C ILE A 97 10.28 -17.73 10.92
N ARG A 98 9.44 -16.79 11.39
CA ARG A 98 9.69 -16.06 12.65
C ARG A 98 9.75 -16.98 13.88
N PHE A 99 9.06 -18.11 13.85
CA PHE A 99 9.10 -19.12 14.92
C PHE A 99 10.29 -20.06 14.85
N ILE A 100 11.02 -20.15 13.73
CA ILE A 100 12.15 -21.09 13.61
C ILE A 100 13.14 -21.00 14.80
N PRO A 101 13.55 -19.80 15.28
CA PRO A 101 14.46 -19.70 16.42
C PRO A 101 13.92 -20.30 17.72
N THR A 102 12.60 -20.36 17.92
CA THR A 102 12.00 -20.91 19.15
C THR A 102 12.24 -22.42 19.27
N PHE A 103 12.38 -23.13 18.15
CA PHE A 103 12.79 -24.54 18.15
C PHE A 103 14.21 -24.77 18.68
N PHE A 104 15.02 -23.72 18.72
CA PHE A 104 16.40 -23.76 19.22
C PHE A 104 16.56 -23.06 20.58
N GLY A 105 15.46 -22.72 21.26
CA GLY A 105 15.47 -22.06 22.57
C GLY A 105 15.76 -20.56 22.52
N HIS A 106 15.64 -19.92 21.36
CA HIS A 106 15.73 -18.47 21.20
C HIS A 106 14.34 -17.82 21.10
N ASP A 107 14.27 -16.51 21.30
CA ASP A 107 13.02 -15.77 21.13
C ASP A 107 12.56 -15.74 19.66
N MET A 108 11.25 -15.68 19.46
CA MET A 108 10.65 -15.47 18.14
C MET A 108 11.17 -14.17 17.53
N ILE A 109 11.43 -14.17 16.22
CA ILE A 109 11.81 -12.95 15.50
C ILE A 109 10.67 -11.92 15.64
N GLY A 110 11.02 -10.71 16.07
CA GLY A 110 10.10 -9.59 16.22
C GLY A 110 9.52 -9.10 14.89
N ILE A 111 8.84 -7.96 14.96
CA ILE A 111 8.49 -7.16 13.79
C ILE A 111 9.33 -5.88 13.82
N GLY A 112 9.52 -5.25 12.67
CA GLY A 112 10.16 -3.94 12.56
C GLY A 112 9.47 -2.86 13.40
N SER A 113 10.25 -1.88 13.85
CA SER A 113 9.84 -0.88 14.85
C SER A 113 8.86 0.18 14.33
N GLY A 114 8.72 0.32 13.01
CA GLY A 114 7.82 1.29 12.37
C GLY A 114 6.38 0.79 12.21
N GLN A 115 6.02 -0.38 12.77
CA GLN A 115 4.69 -0.95 12.64
C GLN A 115 3.68 -0.27 13.56
N VAL A 116 2.47 -0.04 13.03
CA VAL A 116 1.34 0.41 13.85
C VAL A 116 0.96 -0.72 14.80
N THR A 117 1.08 -0.46 16.10
CA THR A 117 0.70 -1.41 17.14
C THR A 117 -0.66 -1.03 17.73
N TYR A 118 -1.35 -2.02 18.27
CA TYR A 118 -2.62 -1.78 18.95
C TYR A 118 -2.39 -0.87 20.17
N THR A 119 -3.20 0.16 20.30
CA THR A 119 -3.23 1.07 21.44
C THR A 119 -4.64 1.09 22.04
N SER A 120 -4.77 1.44 23.32
CA SER A 120 -6.06 1.49 24.04
C SER A 120 -7.08 2.44 23.42
N ASP A 121 -6.60 3.39 22.62
CA ASP A 121 -7.40 4.49 22.09
C ASP A 121 -8.14 4.08 20.80
N LEU A 122 -7.85 2.88 20.27
CA LEU A 122 -8.50 2.28 19.12
C LEU A 122 -9.31 1.06 19.54
N THR A 123 -10.52 0.91 19.00
CA THR A 123 -11.21 -0.38 19.09
C THR A 123 -10.48 -1.41 18.24
N THR A 124 -10.66 -2.71 18.54
CA THR A 124 -10.11 -3.79 17.69
C THR A 124 -10.57 -3.67 16.25
N THR A 125 -11.85 -3.35 16.02
CA THR A 125 -12.40 -3.15 14.67
C THR A 125 -11.77 -1.92 13.99
N GLY A 126 -11.60 -0.82 14.71
CA GLY A 126 -10.93 0.38 14.19
C GLY A 126 -9.48 0.10 13.81
N PHE A 127 -8.73 -0.58 14.69
CA PHE A 127 -7.37 -1.02 14.40
C PHE A 127 -7.31 -1.91 13.15
N LEU A 128 -8.17 -2.93 13.06
CA LEU A 128 -8.22 -3.81 11.88
C LEU A 128 -8.55 -3.03 10.61
N PHE A 129 -9.51 -2.10 10.65
CA PHE A 129 -9.85 -1.25 9.51
C PHE A 129 -8.67 -0.36 9.08
N LEU A 130 -7.95 0.22 10.05
CA LEU A 130 -6.77 1.02 9.81
C LEU A 130 -5.68 0.18 9.11
N VAL A 131 -5.30 -0.96 9.67
CA VAL A 131 -4.16 -1.75 9.17
C VAL A 131 -4.47 -2.60 7.94
N SER A 132 -5.75 -2.89 7.64
CA SER A 132 -6.14 -3.73 6.49
C SER A 132 -6.71 -2.94 5.31
N ILE A 133 -7.16 -1.70 5.50
CA ILE A 133 -7.80 -0.91 4.45
C ILE A 133 -7.06 0.43 4.26
N ILE A 134 -7.03 1.27 5.28
CA ILE A 134 -6.52 2.65 5.15
C ILE A 134 -5.00 2.67 4.94
N GLY A 135 -4.24 2.02 5.83
CA GLY A 135 -2.78 1.92 5.76
C GLY A 135 -2.32 1.30 4.44
N PRO A 136 -2.79 0.09 4.08
CA PRO A 136 -2.48 -0.53 2.80
C PRO A 136 -2.84 0.34 1.59
N PHE A 137 -3.99 1.04 1.60
CA PHE A 137 -4.32 1.95 0.50
C PHE A 137 -3.28 3.06 0.36
N ASN A 138 -2.93 3.71 1.46
CA ASN A 138 -1.98 4.81 1.49
C ASN A 138 -0.60 4.38 1.01
N GLU A 139 -0.12 3.26 1.52
CA GLU A 139 1.18 2.69 1.17
C GLU A 139 1.20 2.24 -0.29
N GLU A 140 0.18 1.52 -0.77
CA GLU A 140 0.10 1.11 -2.17
C GLU A 140 0.00 2.31 -3.12
N ILE A 141 -0.74 3.36 -2.74
CA ILE A 141 -0.78 4.59 -3.55
C ILE A 141 0.62 5.18 -3.66
N PHE A 142 1.34 5.29 -2.56
CA PHE A 142 2.67 5.89 -2.57
C PHE A 142 3.68 5.02 -3.33
N PHE A 143 3.90 3.79 -2.89
CA PHE A 143 4.98 2.95 -3.40
C PHE A 143 4.72 2.33 -4.76
N ARG A 144 3.45 2.13 -5.14
CA ARG A 144 3.11 1.41 -6.38
C ARG A 144 2.53 2.39 -7.38
N TYR A 145 1.46 3.10 -7.04
CA TYR A 145 0.86 4.03 -7.99
C TYR A 145 1.74 5.26 -8.26
N LEU A 146 2.15 6.04 -7.26
CA LEU A 146 2.91 7.27 -7.46
C LEU A 146 4.34 7.01 -7.94
N LEU A 147 5.05 6.03 -7.36
CA LEU A 147 6.40 5.69 -7.84
C LEU A 147 6.42 4.99 -9.21
N TYR A 148 5.28 4.52 -9.73
CA TYR A 148 5.19 4.03 -11.11
C TYR A 148 4.59 5.08 -12.05
N ALA A 149 3.33 5.46 -11.84
CA ALA A 149 2.60 6.41 -12.68
C ALA A 149 3.03 7.86 -12.46
N GLY A 150 3.34 8.27 -11.23
CA GLY A 150 3.86 9.63 -10.97
C GLY A 150 5.23 9.83 -11.60
N ILE A 151 6.14 8.85 -11.49
CA ILE A 151 7.41 8.85 -12.22
C ILE A 151 7.16 8.86 -13.73
N PHE A 152 6.18 8.09 -14.24
CA PHE A 152 5.82 8.13 -15.65
C PHE A 152 5.45 9.54 -16.13
N PHE A 153 4.57 10.25 -15.40
CA PHE A 153 4.19 11.61 -15.76
C PHE A 153 5.37 12.57 -15.71
N ALA A 154 6.17 12.54 -14.64
CA ALA A 154 7.36 13.37 -14.55
C ALA A 154 8.33 13.09 -15.71
N LEU A 155 8.66 11.82 -15.96
CA LEU A 155 9.57 11.46 -17.04
C LEU A 155 9.01 11.77 -18.43
N ALA A 156 7.70 11.70 -18.64
CA ALA A 156 7.08 12.06 -19.92
C ALA A 156 7.38 13.51 -20.31
N ASP A 157 7.42 14.42 -19.34
CA ASP A 157 7.67 15.86 -19.56
C ASP A 157 9.18 16.17 -19.71
N PHE A 158 10.05 15.37 -19.11
CA PHE A 158 11.50 15.59 -19.11
C PHE A 158 12.31 14.74 -20.08
N LYS A 159 11.72 13.68 -20.66
CA LYS A 159 12.44 12.72 -21.53
C LYS A 159 13.17 13.39 -22.70
N THR A 160 12.60 14.45 -23.27
CA THR A 160 13.20 15.16 -24.41
C THR A 160 14.42 16.00 -24.05
N LYS A 161 14.64 16.27 -22.75
CA LYS A 161 15.74 17.09 -22.26
C LYS A 161 16.99 16.28 -21.93
N PHE A 162 16.86 14.98 -21.66
CA PHE A 162 17.97 14.13 -21.23
C PHE A 162 17.87 12.72 -21.84
N LEU A 163 18.88 12.34 -22.63
CA LEU A 163 18.97 11.03 -23.33
C LEU A 163 18.81 9.83 -22.39
N TRP A 164 19.37 9.89 -21.18
CA TRP A 164 19.28 8.80 -20.22
C TRP A 164 17.86 8.67 -19.63
N LEU A 165 17.13 9.78 -19.45
CA LEU A 165 15.73 9.77 -19.01
C LEU A 165 14.82 9.22 -20.10
N GLU A 166 15.07 9.56 -21.36
CA GLU A 166 14.35 8.97 -22.49
C GLU A 166 14.50 7.46 -22.53
N LYS A 167 15.74 6.96 -22.34
CA LYS A 167 16.01 5.53 -22.23
C LYS A 167 15.22 4.89 -21.09
N VAL A 168 15.30 5.43 -19.88
CA VAL A 168 14.57 4.88 -18.72
C VAL A 168 13.05 4.88 -18.97
N TYR A 169 12.50 5.99 -19.47
CA TYR A 169 11.09 6.09 -19.80
C TYR A 169 10.65 5.02 -20.80
N ARG A 170 11.43 4.85 -21.88
CA ARG A 170 11.12 3.87 -22.93
C ARG A 170 11.21 2.43 -22.39
N GLU A 171 12.29 2.10 -21.70
CA GLU A 171 12.52 0.74 -21.20
C GLU A 171 11.50 0.35 -20.11
N LEU A 172 11.15 1.26 -19.20
CA LEU A 172 10.25 0.96 -18.08
C LEU A 172 8.76 0.96 -18.47
N PHE A 173 8.33 1.90 -19.32
CA PHE A 173 6.89 2.15 -19.56
C PHE A 173 6.42 1.78 -20.97
N ILE A 174 7.28 1.85 -21.99
CA ILE A 174 6.90 1.55 -23.38
C ILE A 174 7.25 0.11 -23.73
N GLN A 175 8.53 -0.25 -23.63
CA GLN A 175 9.03 -1.59 -23.97
C GLN A 175 8.83 -2.59 -22.83
N LYS A 176 8.66 -2.10 -21.59
CA LYS A 176 8.49 -2.95 -20.40
C LYS A 176 9.60 -3.99 -20.28
N ASN A 177 10.84 -3.53 -20.46
CA ASN A 177 12.04 -4.36 -20.37
C ASN A 177 12.10 -5.02 -18.98
N PRO A 178 12.21 -6.37 -18.92
CA PRO A 178 12.21 -7.10 -17.65
C PRO A 178 13.28 -6.62 -16.67
N GLN A 179 14.47 -6.25 -17.14
CA GLN A 179 15.55 -5.79 -16.26
C GLN A 179 15.18 -4.48 -15.57
N TYR A 180 14.61 -3.51 -16.31
CA TYR A 180 14.19 -2.22 -15.76
C TYR A 180 13.01 -2.37 -14.80
N ILE A 181 12.08 -3.27 -15.12
CA ILE A 181 10.97 -3.59 -14.22
C ILE A 181 11.49 -4.17 -12.91
N TRP A 182 12.40 -5.14 -12.96
CA TRP A 182 12.98 -5.74 -11.76
C TRP A 182 13.81 -4.74 -10.94
N ILE A 183 14.56 -3.86 -11.59
CA ILE A 183 15.27 -2.77 -10.91
C ILE A 183 14.26 -1.88 -10.17
N TRP A 184 13.17 -1.48 -10.83
CA TRP A 184 12.12 -0.70 -10.18
C TRP A 184 11.51 -1.44 -9.00
N VAL A 185 11.10 -2.71 -9.18
CA VAL A 185 10.53 -3.56 -8.11
C VAL A 185 11.49 -3.68 -6.92
N ILE A 186 12.78 -3.92 -7.16
CA ILE A 186 13.74 -4.07 -6.06
C ILE A 186 13.94 -2.74 -5.33
N LEU A 187 14.17 -1.65 -6.05
CA LEU A 187 14.47 -0.35 -5.43
C LEU A 187 13.29 0.19 -4.62
N THR A 188 12.07 0.13 -5.15
CA THR A 188 10.89 0.63 -4.42
C THR A 188 10.61 -0.21 -3.17
N ASN A 189 10.82 -1.54 -3.25
CA ASN A 189 10.57 -2.42 -2.11
C ASN A 189 11.68 -2.42 -1.07
N ILE A 190 12.93 -2.07 -1.42
CA ILE A 190 13.96 -1.75 -0.41
C ILE A 190 13.52 -0.53 0.39
N GLY A 191 13.08 0.54 -0.28
CA GLY A 191 12.59 1.75 0.38
C GLY A 191 11.38 1.47 1.28
N PHE A 192 10.40 0.73 0.76
CA PHE A 192 9.24 0.26 1.52
C PHE A 192 9.64 -0.53 2.77
N ALA A 193 10.56 -1.50 2.62
CA ALA A 193 11.00 -2.32 3.73
C ALA A 193 11.72 -1.49 4.81
N ILE A 194 12.63 -0.59 4.43
CA ILE A 194 13.39 0.24 5.36
C ILE A 194 12.47 1.14 6.21
N LEU A 195 11.39 1.67 5.63
CA LEU A 195 10.46 2.55 6.35
C LEU A 195 9.70 1.86 7.48
N HIS A 196 9.62 0.55 7.46
CA HIS A 196 9.06 -0.24 8.55
C HIS A 196 10.04 -0.48 9.71
N GLY A 197 11.20 0.18 9.69
CA GLY A 197 12.23 0.08 10.73
C GLY A 197 12.75 -1.33 10.98
N PRO A 198 13.11 -2.11 9.94
CA PRO A 198 13.64 -3.45 10.14
C PRO A 198 15.09 -3.41 10.62
N ASP A 199 15.48 -4.44 11.34
CA ASP A 199 16.86 -4.89 11.42
C ASP A 199 17.17 -5.94 10.32
N ILE A 200 18.39 -6.47 10.31
CA ILE A 200 18.81 -7.49 9.35
C ILE A 200 17.92 -8.75 9.43
N SER A 201 17.43 -9.09 10.61
CA SER A 201 16.61 -10.29 10.85
C SER A 201 15.14 -10.11 10.48
N THR A 202 14.68 -8.89 10.24
CA THR A 202 13.27 -8.56 9.96
C THR A 202 13.05 -7.93 8.59
N PHE A 203 14.11 -7.53 7.88
CA PHE A 203 14.01 -6.91 6.56
C PHE A 203 13.17 -7.71 5.56
N TYR A 204 13.36 -9.04 5.53
CA TYR A 204 12.64 -9.92 4.60
C TYR A 204 11.13 -9.94 4.84
N LEU A 205 10.66 -9.64 6.06
CA LEU A 205 9.25 -9.61 6.41
C LEU A 205 8.48 -8.52 5.65
N TYR A 206 9.18 -7.47 5.22
CA TYR A 206 8.59 -6.35 4.48
C TYR A 206 8.98 -6.36 3.01
N PHE A 207 10.22 -6.74 2.72
CA PHE A 207 10.71 -6.77 1.36
C PHE A 207 9.98 -7.82 0.50
N ILE A 208 9.79 -9.04 1.01
CA ILE A 208 9.17 -10.12 0.23
C ILE A 208 7.69 -9.81 -0.07
N PRO A 209 6.82 -9.47 0.91
CA PRO A 209 5.46 -9.05 0.61
C PRO A 209 5.40 -7.85 -0.32
N GLY A 210 6.23 -6.83 -0.10
CA GLY A 210 6.26 -5.67 -0.99
C GLY A 210 6.60 -6.03 -2.44
N VAL A 211 7.54 -6.95 -2.68
CA VAL A 211 7.85 -7.47 -4.02
C VAL A 211 6.63 -8.17 -4.62
N VAL A 212 5.94 -9.00 -3.84
CA VAL A 212 4.70 -9.68 -4.29
C VAL A 212 3.63 -8.65 -4.66
N ASP A 213 3.39 -7.66 -3.81
CA ASP A 213 2.40 -6.59 -4.06
C ASP A 213 2.75 -5.78 -5.30
N ALA A 214 4.03 -5.45 -5.51
CA ALA A 214 4.49 -4.77 -6.72
C ALA A 214 4.24 -5.61 -7.99
N LEU A 215 4.45 -6.92 -7.94
CA LEU A 215 4.17 -7.81 -9.06
C LEU A 215 2.67 -7.94 -9.32
N LEU A 216 1.84 -8.00 -8.27
CA LEU A 216 0.39 -8.00 -8.37
C LEU A 216 -0.12 -6.69 -8.97
N PHE A 217 0.43 -5.54 -8.55
CA PHE A 217 0.13 -4.24 -9.13
C PHE A 217 0.41 -4.20 -10.63
N LEU A 218 1.63 -4.60 -11.04
CA LEU A 218 2.05 -4.54 -12.45
C LEU A 218 1.26 -5.50 -13.35
N ARG A 219 0.82 -6.64 -12.82
CA ARG A 219 0.13 -7.68 -13.61
C ARG A 219 -1.39 -7.58 -13.57
N LEU A 220 -1.97 -7.23 -12.42
CA LEU A 220 -3.41 -7.33 -12.18
C LEU A 220 -4.06 -5.98 -11.84
N GLY A 221 -3.27 -5.01 -11.37
CA GLY A 221 -3.69 -3.65 -11.07
C GLY A 221 -3.63 -3.30 -9.58
N PHE A 222 -3.89 -2.02 -9.29
CA PHE A 222 -3.85 -1.46 -7.93
C PHE A 222 -4.73 -2.23 -6.95
N LEU A 223 -5.94 -2.61 -7.34
CA LEU A 223 -6.86 -3.32 -6.47
C LEU A 223 -6.24 -4.63 -5.96
N SER A 224 -5.49 -5.34 -6.79
CA SER A 224 -4.86 -6.60 -6.40
C SER A 224 -3.77 -6.43 -5.35
N ALA A 225 -2.90 -5.43 -5.52
CA ALA A 225 -1.87 -5.12 -4.52
C ALA A 225 -2.50 -4.67 -3.20
N TRP A 226 -3.51 -3.79 -3.28
CA TRP A 226 -4.22 -3.30 -2.10
C TRP A 226 -4.92 -4.42 -1.32
N LEU A 227 -5.60 -5.33 -2.02
CA LEU A 227 -6.26 -6.48 -1.39
C LEU A 227 -5.27 -7.48 -0.80
N ALA A 228 -4.15 -7.75 -1.47
CA ALA A 228 -3.12 -8.64 -0.94
C ALA A 228 -2.53 -8.07 0.35
N HIS A 229 -2.04 -6.83 0.33
CA HIS A 229 -1.49 -6.16 1.49
C HIS A 229 -2.52 -6.08 2.63
N GLY A 230 -3.76 -5.68 2.33
CA GLY A 230 -4.84 -5.64 3.31
C GLY A 230 -5.13 -6.99 3.96
N ALA A 231 -5.21 -8.06 3.16
CA ALA A 231 -5.44 -9.42 3.66
C ALA A 231 -4.27 -9.95 4.49
N PHE A 232 -3.02 -9.65 4.08
CA PHE A 232 -1.81 -10.00 4.82
C PHE A 232 -1.87 -9.44 6.25
N ASN A 233 -2.16 -8.14 6.37
CA ASN A 233 -2.27 -7.46 7.67
C ASN A 233 -3.46 -7.97 8.48
N LEU A 234 -4.64 -8.11 7.86
CA LEU A 234 -5.86 -8.59 8.52
C LEU A 234 -5.67 -9.98 9.14
N CYS A 235 -5.01 -10.89 8.42
CA CYS A 235 -4.84 -12.27 8.88
C CYS A 235 -3.67 -12.44 9.85
N SER A 236 -2.83 -11.43 10.05
CA SER A 236 -1.59 -11.54 10.84
C SER A 236 -1.80 -12.05 12.27
N ILE A 237 -2.77 -11.50 13.00
CA ILE A 237 -3.10 -11.90 14.37
C ILE A 237 -3.64 -13.33 14.42
N THR A 238 -4.52 -13.66 13.46
CA THR A 238 -5.13 -15.00 13.39
C THR A 238 -4.08 -16.07 13.09
N VAL A 239 -3.22 -15.81 12.10
CA VAL A 239 -2.13 -16.72 11.73
C VAL A 239 -1.13 -16.86 12.87
N LEU A 240 -0.76 -15.76 13.53
CA LEU A 240 0.11 -15.81 14.71
C LEU A 240 -0.49 -16.69 15.80
N SER A 241 -1.78 -16.53 16.12
CA SER A 241 -2.46 -17.36 17.11
C SER A 241 -2.46 -18.85 16.73
N ILE A 242 -2.75 -19.19 15.47
CA ILE A 242 -2.73 -20.57 14.98
C ILE A 242 -1.32 -21.16 15.09
N VAL A 243 -0.30 -20.47 14.58
CA VAL A 243 1.09 -20.95 14.59
C VAL A 243 1.58 -21.11 16.04
N SER A 244 1.34 -20.14 16.92
CA SER A 244 1.65 -20.26 18.35
C SER A 244 1.02 -21.48 18.98
N SER A 245 -0.27 -21.76 18.69
CA SER A 245 -0.96 -22.93 19.25
C SER A 245 -0.40 -24.28 18.77
N ILE A 246 0.26 -24.31 17.61
CA ILE A 246 0.87 -25.53 17.08
C ILE A 246 2.26 -25.77 17.70
N PHE A 247 3.02 -24.71 17.98
CA PHE A 247 4.45 -24.82 18.33
C PHE A 247 4.81 -24.46 19.77
N VAL A 248 3.92 -23.79 20.51
CA VAL A 248 4.16 -23.34 21.90
C VAL A 248 3.30 -24.12 22.91
N ASN A 249 2.56 -25.15 22.46
CA ASN A 249 1.90 -26.11 23.34
C ASN A 249 2.89 -27.14 23.90
#